data_AF-A0A353B448-F1
#
_entry.id   AF-A0A353B448-F1
#
_cell.length_a   1.000
_cell.length_b   1.000
_cell.length_c   1.000
_cell.angle_alpha   90.00
_cell.angle_beta   90.00
_cell.angle_gamma   90.00
#
_symmetry.space_group_name_H-M   'P 1'
#
loop_
_entity.id
_entity.type
_entity.pdbx_description
1 polymer ?
#
loop_
_entity_poly.entity_id
_entity_poly.type
_entity_poly.pdbx_seq_one_letter_code
_entity_poly.pdbx_strand_id
1 'polypeptide(L)'
;MFQASESKTGRDFMKPVALMLVLVGVSTCKLFAAGETFDTGRWPESWPRELEPLRKQSKTMVGGVAMLSRHEIRFSSREQFEAAWPHLLRIKSSGAPIVLFRGPSKQSGCEVRIHCPPLGSAKTHAPVKPIVSAKDTRTRWLHATYIELYVDGRIVDLNRIELPSETPVVDKRFSKRESPSRSQSQIEASSASPEVPASS
;
A
#
# COMPACT_ATOMS: atom_id res chain seq x y z
N MET A 1 4.98 -9.05 -81.66
CA MET A 1 5.25 -7.98 -80.68
C MET A 1 4.32 -8.25 -79.49
N PHE A 2 4.80 -8.99 -78.49
CA PHE A 2 4.01 -9.41 -77.33
C PHE A 2 4.33 -8.48 -76.15
N GLN A 3 3.33 -7.74 -75.67
CA GLN A 3 3.44 -6.99 -74.40
C GLN A 3 3.16 -7.95 -73.24
N ALA A 4 4.16 -8.15 -72.38
CA ALA A 4 3.99 -8.84 -71.11
C ALA A 4 3.35 -7.89 -70.09
N SER A 5 2.22 -8.31 -69.53
CA SER A 5 1.53 -7.64 -68.43
C SER A 5 2.14 -8.11 -67.10
N GLU A 6 2.82 -7.21 -66.40
CA GLU A 6 3.32 -7.46 -65.04
C GLU A 6 2.19 -7.31 -64.01
N SER A 7 1.77 -8.42 -63.42
CA SER A 7 0.85 -8.41 -62.28
C SER A 7 1.61 -8.00 -61.00
N LYS A 8 1.33 -6.79 -60.50
CA LYS A 8 1.79 -6.32 -59.18
C LYS A 8 1.04 -7.05 -58.07
N THR A 9 1.59 -8.18 -57.63
CA THR A 9 1.03 -9.01 -56.56
C THR A 9 1.41 -8.47 -55.17
N GLY A 10 0.48 -7.72 -54.57
CA GLY A 10 -0.01 -7.92 -53.20
C GLY A 10 0.99 -8.03 -52.05
N ARG A 11 1.93 -7.09 -51.88
CA ARG A 11 2.83 -7.06 -50.69
C ARG A 11 2.58 -5.89 -49.73
N ASP A 12 1.60 -5.04 -50.00
CA ASP A 12 1.40 -3.79 -49.22
C ASP A 12 0.21 -3.81 -48.25
N PHE A 13 -0.65 -4.84 -48.29
CA PHE A 13 -1.86 -4.89 -47.45
C PHE A 13 -1.70 -5.57 -46.08
N MET A 14 -0.56 -6.22 -45.77
CA MET A 14 -0.37 -6.93 -44.48
C MET A 14 0.18 -6.05 -43.34
N LYS A 15 0.68 -4.85 -43.61
CA LYS A 15 1.22 -3.93 -42.59
C LYS A 15 0.16 -3.22 -41.72
N PRO A 16 -1.01 -2.77 -42.22
CA PRO A 16 -1.97 -2.07 -41.37
C PRO A 16 -2.72 -2.99 -40.40
N VAL A 17 -2.93 -4.27 -40.75
CA VAL A 17 -3.67 -5.22 -39.90
C VAL A 17 -2.84 -5.65 -38.67
N ALA A 18 -1.55 -5.91 -38.85
CA ALA A 18 -0.66 -6.25 -37.75
C ALA A 18 -0.48 -5.07 -36.77
N LEU A 19 -0.40 -3.83 -37.29
CA LEU A 19 -0.32 -2.63 -36.45
C LEU A 19 -1.60 -2.40 -35.63
N MET A 20 -2.78 -2.62 -36.22
CA MET A 20 -4.07 -2.56 -35.52
C MET A 20 -4.19 -3.58 -34.39
N LEU A 21 -3.75 -4.83 -34.60
CA LEU A 21 -3.79 -5.87 -33.56
C LEU A 21 -2.84 -5.56 -32.39
N VAL A 22 -1.67 -4.97 -32.66
CA VAL A 22 -0.75 -4.51 -31.60
C VAL A 22 -1.35 -3.35 -30.80
N LEU A 23 -2.01 -2.40 -31.46
CA LEU A 23 -2.68 -1.28 -30.78
C LEU A 23 -3.87 -1.73 -29.91
N VAL A 24 -4.65 -2.72 -30.36
CA VAL A 24 -5.75 -3.30 -29.56
C VAL A 24 -5.21 -4.12 -28.39
N GLY A 25 -4.10 -4.85 -28.56
CA GLY A 25 -3.46 -5.63 -27.50
C GLY A 25 -2.88 -4.78 -26.35
N VAL A 26 -2.32 -3.60 -26.64
CA VAL A 26 -1.72 -2.73 -25.61
C VAL A 26 -2.79 -1.97 -24.80
N SER A 27 -4.00 -1.78 -25.34
CA SER A 27 -5.06 -1.02 -24.67
C SER A 27 -5.72 -1.78 -23.50
N THR A 28 -5.76 -3.12 -23.53
CA THR A 28 -6.50 -3.93 -22.54
C THR A 28 -5.72 -4.22 -21.26
N CYS A 29 -4.41 -3.96 -21.20
CA CYS A 29 -3.57 -4.34 -20.06
C CYS A 29 -3.65 -3.39 -18.85
N LYS A 30 -4.42 -2.31 -18.89
CA LYS A 30 -4.46 -1.32 -17.78
C LYS A 30 -5.50 -1.57 -16.68
N LEU A 31 -6.37 -2.59 -16.81
CA LEU A 31 -7.53 -2.74 -15.91
C LEU A 31 -7.31 -3.53 -14.60
N PHE A 32 -6.20 -4.23 -14.40
CA PHE A 32 -6.08 -5.20 -13.30
C PHE A 32 -5.42 -4.71 -12.00
N ALA A 33 -5.28 -3.40 -11.79
CA ALA A 33 -4.62 -2.87 -10.58
C ALA A 33 -5.33 -1.68 -9.91
N ALA A 34 -6.58 -1.37 -10.28
CA ALA A 34 -7.32 -0.30 -9.63
C ALA A 34 -7.87 -0.78 -8.28
N GLY A 35 -7.23 -0.38 -7.18
CA GLY A 35 -7.84 -0.46 -5.86
C GLY A 35 -8.99 0.54 -5.73
N GLU A 36 -10.00 0.22 -4.94
CA GLU A 36 -11.07 1.12 -4.59
C GLU A 36 -10.66 1.96 -3.38
N THR A 37 -11.02 3.24 -3.41
CA THR A 37 -10.81 4.15 -2.29
C THR A 37 -12.11 4.86 -1.98
N PHE A 38 -12.46 4.88 -0.71
CA PHE A 38 -13.65 5.53 -0.18
C PHE A 38 -13.22 6.59 0.81
N ASP A 39 -13.74 7.81 0.66
CA ASP A 39 -13.45 8.94 1.56
C ASP A 39 -14.17 8.81 2.92
N THR A 40 -14.86 7.69 3.15
CA THR A 40 -15.49 7.33 4.43
C THR A 40 -15.08 5.91 4.86
N GLY A 41 -15.25 5.63 6.14
CA GLY A 41 -15.07 4.31 6.72
C GLY A 41 -16.13 3.33 6.25
N ARG A 42 -15.74 2.25 5.59
CA ARG A 42 -16.60 1.09 5.29
C ARG A 42 -16.19 -0.09 6.16
N TRP A 43 -16.14 0.11 7.48
CA TRP A 43 -15.88 -0.98 8.41
C TRP A 43 -17.13 -1.87 8.59
N PRO A 44 -16.94 -3.15 8.95
CA PRO A 44 -18.05 -4.08 9.13
C PRO A 44 -18.90 -3.72 10.36
N GLU A 45 -20.16 -4.19 10.36
CA GLU A 45 -21.11 -3.95 11.47
C GLU A 45 -20.68 -4.56 12.81
N SER A 46 -19.73 -5.50 12.78
CA SER A 46 -19.16 -6.12 13.98
C SER A 46 -18.20 -5.21 14.75
N TRP A 47 -17.81 -4.06 14.19
CA TRP A 47 -16.98 -3.10 14.90
C TRP A 47 -17.77 -2.39 16.01
N PRO A 48 -17.10 -1.98 17.11
CA PRO A 48 -17.75 -1.26 18.20
C PRO A 48 -18.46 0.02 17.71
N ARG A 49 -19.71 0.22 18.16
CA ARG A 49 -20.53 1.37 17.76
C ARG A 49 -19.92 2.72 18.17
N GLU A 50 -19.06 2.72 19.19
CA GLU A 50 -18.34 3.90 19.67
C GLU A 50 -17.35 4.44 18.64
N LEU A 51 -16.92 3.62 17.67
CA LEU A 51 -16.09 4.08 16.56
C LEU A 51 -16.91 4.75 15.44
N GLU A 52 -18.24 4.57 15.43
CA GLU A 52 -19.12 5.05 14.35
C GLU A 52 -19.03 6.56 14.07
N PRO A 53 -18.90 7.45 15.07
CA PRO A 53 -18.68 8.88 14.81
C PRO A 53 -17.43 9.17 13.97
N LEU A 54 -16.40 8.31 14.06
CA LEU A 54 -15.15 8.44 13.31
C LEU A 54 -15.31 8.01 11.84
N ARG A 55 -16.43 7.37 11.47
CA ARG A 55 -16.65 6.83 10.11
C ARG A 55 -16.52 7.91 9.05
N LYS A 56 -17.06 9.10 9.33
CA LYS A 56 -17.06 10.25 8.41
C LYS A 56 -15.67 10.81 8.13
N GLN A 57 -14.75 10.75 9.11
CA GLN A 57 -13.38 11.28 8.96
C GLN A 57 -12.34 10.21 8.63
N SER A 58 -12.76 8.95 8.59
CA SER A 58 -11.92 7.83 8.19
C SER A 58 -11.97 7.59 6.68
N LYS A 59 -10.91 7.01 6.13
CA LYS A 59 -10.79 6.64 4.72
C LYS A 59 -10.62 5.14 4.61
N THR A 60 -11.29 4.50 3.66
CA THR A 60 -11.13 3.07 3.39
C THR A 60 -10.44 2.87 2.05
N MET A 61 -9.42 2.03 2.02
CA MET A 61 -8.75 1.61 0.78
C MET A 61 -8.84 0.10 0.67
N VAL A 62 -9.42 -0.40 -0.41
CA VAL A 62 -9.50 -1.82 -0.74
C VAL A 62 -8.67 -2.05 -1.98
N GLY A 63 -7.69 -2.96 -1.94
CA GLY A 63 -6.97 -3.29 -3.16
C GLY A 63 -5.74 -4.16 -2.95
N GLY A 64 -4.92 -4.21 -4.00
CA GLY A 64 -3.83 -5.17 -4.12
C GLY A 64 -4.32 -6.57 -4.48
N VAL A 65 -3.36 -7.49 -4.63
CA VAL A 65 -3.62 -8.86 -5.13
C VAL A 65 -4.59 -9.65 -4.25
N ALA A 66 -4.65 -9.35 -2.95
CA ALA A 66 -5.50 -10.05 -1.97
C ALA A 66 -6.74 -9.24 -1.53
N MET A 67 -7.09 -8.14 -2.22
CA MET A 67 -8.23 -7.28 -1.86
C MET A 67 -8.23 -6.89 -0.37
N LEU A 68 -7.06 -6.48 0.13
CA LEU A 68 -6.90 -6.10 1.52
C LEU A 68 -7.62 -4.78 1.78
N SER A 69 -8.41 -4.73 2.84
CA SER A 69 -9.03 -3.50 3.31
C SER A 69 -8.14 -2.83 4.34
N ARG A 70 -7.94 -1.53 4.16
CA ARG A 70 -7.19 -0.65 5.08
C ARG A 70 -8.09 0.51 5.47
N HIS A 71 -8.27 0.73 6.76
CA HIS A 71 -9.00 1.87 7.30
C HIS A 71 -8.01 2.85 7.92
N GLU A 72 -7.95 4.06 7.38
CA GLU A 72 -7.14 5.16 7.90
C GLU A 72 -8.04 6.09 8.69
N ILE A 73 -7.77 6.25 9.98
CA ILE A 73 -8.56 7.07 10.88
C ILE A 73 -7.71 8.27 11.27
N ARG A 74 -8.24 9.45 10.98
CA ARG A 74 -7.71 10.72 11.48
C ARG A 74 -8.41 11.07 12.78
N PHE A 75 -7.70 11.76 13.67
CA PHE A 75 -8.27 12.31 14.90
C PHE A 75 -8.09 13.82 14.91
N SER A 76 -9.10 14.54 15.38
CA SER A 76 -9.03 16.01 15.49
C SER A 76 -8.33 16.46 16.78
N SER A 77 -8.40 15.63 17.82
CA SER A 77 -7.78 15.91 19.11
C SER A 77 -7.29 14.63 19.78
N ARG A 78 -6.43 14.82 20.78
CA ARG A 78 -5.91 13.75 21.62
C ARG A 78 -7.02 13.03 22.38
N GLU A 79 -7.97 13.77 22.94
CA GLU A 79 -9.07 13.23 23.73
C GLU A 79 -9.97 12.33 22.88
N GLN A 80 -10.19 12.70 21.62
CA GLN A 80 -10.91 11.87 20.66
C GLN A 80 -10.18 10.54 20.40
N PHE A 81 -8.85 10.59 20.27
CA PHE A 81 -8.02 9.39 20.11
C PHE A 81 -8.06 8.51 21.38
N GLU A 82 -7.84 9.09 22.56
CA GLU A 82 -7.85 8.37 23.84
C GLU A 82 -9.20 7.71 24.11
N ALA A 83 -10.31 8.38 23.80
CA ALA A 83 -11.65 7.82 23.91
C ALA A 83 -11.86 6.64 22.95
N ALA A 84 -11.31 6.70 21.72
CA ALA A 84 -11.45 5.64 20.73
C ALA A 84 -10.51 4.44 20.97
N TRP A 85 -9.35 4.68 21.59
CA TRP A 85 -8.28 3.70 21.79
C TRP A 85 -8.74 2.34 22.36
N PRO A 86 -9.51 2.27 23.46
CA PRO A 86 -9.97 0.98 23.99
C PRO A 86 -10.85 0.21 23.00
N HIS A 87 -11.61 0.91 22.15
CA HIS A 87 -12.46 0.28 21.14
C HIS A 87 -11.65 -0.18 19.91
N LEU A 88 -10.61 0.56 19.53
CA LEU A 88 -9.64 0.15 18.52
C LEU A 88 -8.89 -1.12 18.93
N LEU A 89 -8.61 -1.30 20.23
CA LEU A 89 -7.97 -2.52 20.71
C LEU A 89 -8.87 -3.76 20.59
N ARG A 90 -10.20 -3.60 20.71
CA ARG A 90 -11.17 -4.72 20.63
C ARG A 90 -11.30 -5.33 19.23
N ILE A 91 -11.06 -4.54 18.18
CA ILE A 91 -11.17 -5.02 16.79
C ILE A 91 -9.93 -5.81 16.33
N LYS A 92 -8.80 -5.66 17.04
CA LYS A 92 -7.54 -6.34 16.73
C LYS A 92 -7.69 -7.84 16.95
N SER A 93 -7.14 -8.64 16.05
CA SER A 93 -7.07 -10.10 16.26
C SER A 93 -6.12 -10.44 17.42
N SER A 94 -6.42 -11.51 18.15
CA SER A 94 -5.57 -11.97 19.26
C SER A 94 -4.18 -12.36 18.75
N GLY A 95 -3.13 -11.95 19.47
CA GLY A 95 -1.72 -12.13 19.08
C GLY A 95 -1.19 -11.20 17.98
N ALA A 96 -2.07 -10.53 17.22
CA ALA A 96 -1.64 -9.59 16.18
C ALA A 96 -0.97 -8.35 16.78
N PRO A 97 0.00 -7.73 16.09
CA PRO A 97 0.84 -6.71 16.68
C PRO A 97 0.20 -5.32 16.64
N ILE A 98 0.75 -4.42 17.47
CA ILE A 98 0.66 -2.98 17.25
C ILE A 98 2.00 -2.53 16.66
N VAL A 99 1.98 -1.94 15.47
CA VAL A 99 3.18 -1.49 14.77
C VAL A 99 3.30 0.02 14.93
N LEU A 100 4.35 0.48 15.60
CA LEU A 100 4.56 1.91 15.85
C LEU A 100 5.35 2.54 14.72
N PHE A 101 4.85 3.65 14.18
CA PHE A 101 5.52 4.48 13.19
C PHE A 101 5.69 5.89 13.72
N ARG A 102 6.63 6.65 13.14
CA ARG A 102 6.75 8.09 13.44
C ARG A 102 5.63 8.83 12.73
N GLY A 103 4.84 9.58 13.48
CA GLY A 103 3.75 10.40 12.99
C GLY A 103 4.18 11.83 12.58
N PRO A 104 3.33 12.54 11.83
CA PRO A 104 2.15 12.00 11.13
C PRO A 104 2.56 11.09 9.96
N SER A 105 1.65 10.23 9.48
CA SER A 105 1.90 9.40 8.30
C SER A 105 2.19 10.27 7.07
N LYS A 106 3.36 10.13 6.43
CA LYS A 106 3.73 10.97 5.27
C LYS A 106 2.77 10.85 4.08
N GLN A 107 2.18 9.67 3.89
CA GLN A 107 1.35 9.38 2.72
C GLN A 107 -0.11 9.80 2.92
N SER A 108 -0.64 9.63 4.12
CA SER A 108 -2.07 9.76 4.40
C SER A 108 -2.39 10.80 5.46
N GLY A 109 -1.39 11.26 6.23
CA GLY A 109 -1.60 12.14 7.37
C GLY A 109 -2.54 11.56 8.44
N CYS A 110 -2.71 10.24 8.52
CA CYS A 110 -3.49 9.60 9.58
C CYS A 110 -2.64 9.24 10.80
N GLU A 111 -3.29 9.18 11.95
CA GLU A 111 -2.73 8.75 13.22
C GLU A 111 -2.88 7.23 13.42
N VAL A 112 -3.97 6.64 12.93
CA VAL A 112 -4.24 5.20 13.06
C VAL A 112 -4.54 4.60 11.70
N ARG A 113 -3.91 3.47 11.39
CA ARG A 113 -4.29 2.62 10.27
C ARG A 113 -4.57 1.20 10.74
N ILE A 114 -5.74 0.68 10.37
CA ILE A 114 -6.15 -0.68 10.66
C ILE A 114 -6.09 -1.47 9.37
N HIS A 115 -5.38 -2.59 9.40
CA HIS A 115 -5.36 -3.55 8.31
C HIS A 115 -6.35 -4.65 8.64
N CYS A 116 -7.23 -4.98 7.70
CA CYS A 116 -8.20 -6.04 7.82
C CYS A 116 -7.80 -7.19 6.88
N PRO A 117 -8.13 -8.44 7.24
CA PRO A 117 -7.85 -9.56 6.38
C PRO A 117 -8.70 -9.49 5.09
N PRO A 118 -8.33 -10.25 4.04
CA PRO A 118 -9.08 -10.29 2.78
C PRO A 118 -10.57 -10.56 3.00
N LEU A 119 -11.42 -9.89 2.22
CA LEU A 119 -12.87 -10.10 2.27
C LEU A 119 -13.20 -11.59 2.09
N GLY A 120 -14.05 -12.14 2.96
CA GLY A 120 -14.41 -13.56 2.94
C GLY A 120 -13.52 -14.48 3.79
N SER A 121 -12.39 -14.00 4.34
CA SER A 121 -11.61 -14.76 5.33
C SER A 121 -12.21 -14.61 6.73
N ALA A 122 -13.27 -15.39 6.98
CA ALA A 122 -14.35 -15.13 7.92
C ALA A 122 -14.06 -15.22 9.44
N LYS A 123 -12.91 -14.81 9.99
CA LYS A 123 -12.74 -14.80 11.47
C LYS A 123 -11.97 -13.59 11.99
N THR A 124 -12.68 -12.51 12.32
CA THR A 124 -12.15 -11.25 12.87
C THR A 124 -11.44 -11.41 14.23
N HIS A 125 -11.75 -12.48 14.98
CA HIS A 125 -11.30 -12.66 16.38
C HIS A 125 -10.55 -13.96 16.67
N ALA A 126 -10.38 -14.86 15.70
CA ALA A 126 -9.61 -16.08 15.94
C ALA A 126 -8.13 -15.72 16.19
N PRO A 127 -7.42 -16.46 17.05
CA PRO A 127 -5.97 -16.34 17.11
C PRO A 127 -5.40 -16.66 15.73
N VAL A 128 -4.73 -15.68 15.12
CA VAL A 128 -4.13 -15.83 13.81
C VAL A 128 -2.66 -16.17 13.99
N LYS A 129 -2.24 -17.31 13.45
CA LYS A 129 -0.81 -17.67 13.44
C LYS A 129 -0.09 -16.80 12.41
N PRO A 130 1.02 -16.14 12.78
CA PRO A 130 1.80 -15.35 11.83
C PRO A 130 2.38 -16.24 10.73
N ILE A 131 2.52 -15.70 9.51
CA ILE A 131 3.22 -16.37 8.42
C ILE A 131 4.72 -16.33 8.73
N VAL A 132 5.26 -17.44 9.25
CA VAL A 132 6.63 -17.52 9.80
C VAL A 132 7.71 -17.22 8.77
N SER A 133 7.49 -17.57 7.50
CA SER A 133 8.42 -17.32 6.40
C SER A 133 8.45 -15.85 5.92
N ALA A 134 7.47 -15.03 6.31
CA ALA A 134 7.36 -13.66 5.87
C ALA A 134 8.36 -12.75 6.61
N LYS A 135 9.18 -12.03 5.82
CA LYS A 135 10.17 -11.08 6.34
C LYS A 135 9.53 -9.78 6.81
N ASP A 136 8.55 -9.26 6.08
CA ASP A 136 7.88 -8.01 6.42
C ASP A 136 6.65 -8.25 7.31
N THR A 137 6.36 -7.27 8.17
CA THR A 137 5.26 -7.36 9.15
C THR A 137 3.89 -7.44 8.48
N ARG A 138 3.69 -6.81 7.32
CA ARG A 138 2.36 -6.76 6.68
C ARG A 138 1.99 -8.12 6.11
N THR A 139 2.91 -8.74 5.37
CA THR A 139 2.74 -10.11 4.86
C THR A 139 2.63 -11.10 6.02
N ARG A 140 3.44 -10.94 7.09
CA ARG A 140 3.37 -11.83 8.26
C ARG A 140 1.98 -11.87 8.90
N TRP A 141 1.25 -10.77 8.87
CA TRP A 141 -0.05 -10.61 9.51
C TRP A 141 -1.19 -10.39 8.49
N LEU A 142 -1.00 -10.86 7.26
CA LEU A 142 -1.95 -10.67 6.14
C LEU A 142 -3.38 -11.14 6.45
N HIS A 143 -3.52 -12.18 7.26
CA HIS A 143 -4.79 -12.80 7.62
C HIS A 143 -5.33 -12.35 8.98
N ALA A 144 -4.76 -11.29 9.56
CA ALA A 144 -5.15 -10.77 10.87
C ALA A 144 -5.59 -9.31 10.79
N THR A 145 -6.47 -8.91 11.70
CA THR A 145 -6.71 -7.50 11.95
C THR A 145 -5.62 -6.96 12.87
N TYR A 146 -4.79 -6.04 12.38
CA TYR A 146 -3.71 -5.43 13.17
C TYR A 146 -3.66 -3.90 12.99
N ILE A 147 -2.99 -3.22 13.92
CA ILE A 147 -2.99 -1.75 14.01
C ILE A 147 -1.59 -1.23 13.70
N GLU A 148 -1.49 -0.28 12.78
CA GLU A 148 -0.35 0.62 12.64
C GLU A 148 -0.69 1.94 13.33
N LEU A 149 0.13 2.35 14.29
CA LEU A 149 -0.07 3.56 15.09
C LEU A 149 1.04 4.58 14.78
N TYR A 150 0.66 5.78 14.35
CA TYR A 150 1.57 6.86 13.98
C TYR A 150 1.74 7.84 15.13
N VAL A 151 2.85 7.71 15.85
CA VAL A 151 3.15 8.44 17.09
C VAL A 151 3.75 9.80 16.78
N ASP A 152 3.02 10.87 17.07
CA ASP A 152 3.44 12.27 16.88
C ASP A 152 3.72 13.02 18.20
N GLY A 153 3.33 12.44 19.35
CA GLY A 153 3.43 13.05 20.67
C GLY A 153 2.41 14.18 20.94
N ARG A 154 1.60 14.54 19.95
CA ARG A 154 0.55 15.56 20.07
C ARG A 154 -0.81 14.92 20.22
N ILE A 155 -1.24 14.13 19.24
CA ILE A 155 -2.50 13.38 19.29
C ILE A 155 -2.24 11.98 19.83
N VAL A 156 -1.22 11.31 19.30
CA VAL A 156 -0.84 9.97 19.73
C VAL A 156 0.40 10.07 20.62
N ASP A 157 0.17 10.01 21.93
CA ASP A 157 1.21 10.01 22.96
C ASP A 157 1.23 8.66 23.69
N LEU A 158 2.33 7.92 23.53
CA LEU A 158 2.49 6.59 24.13
C LEU A 158 2.56 6.64 25.67
N ASN A 159 2.82 7.79 26.28
CA ASN A 159 2.84 7.93 27.74
C ASN A 159 1.42 8.07 28.34
N ARG A 160 0.40 8.27 27.49
CA ARG A 160 -0.98 8.50 27.94
C ARG A 160 -1.94 7.37 27.58
N ILE A 161 -1.52 6.43 26.75
CA ILE A 161 -2.30 5.26 26.38
C ILE A 161 -1.71 3.99 26.96
N GLU A 162 -2.57 3.09 27.39
CA GLU A 162 -2.16 1.76 27.80
C GLU A 162 -2.01 0.88 26.56
N LEU A 163 -0.83 0.27 26.40
CA LEU A 163 -0.61 -0.81 25.45
C LEU A 163 -0.90 -2.14 26.15
N PRO A 164 -1.70 -3.05 25.54
CA PRO A 164 -1.98 -4.33 26.18
C PRO A 164 -0.70 -5.16 26.39
N SER A 165 -0.48 -5.69 27.59
CA SER A 165 0.73 -6.48 27.94
C SER A 165 0.95 -7.69 27.02
N GLU A 166 -0.14 -8.33 26.60
CA GLU A 166 -0.12 -9.53 25.76
C GLU A 166 0.04 -9.23 24.26
N THR A 167 0.06 -7.95 23.87
CA THR A 167 0.12 -7.58 22.45
C THR A 167 1.56 -7.32 22.02
N PRO A 168 2.08 -8.05 21.01
CA PRO A 168 3.39 -7.75 20.46
C PRO A 168 3.47 -6.31 19.94
N VAL A 169 4.49 -5.57 20.36
CA VAL A 169 4.75 -4.21 19.88
C VAL A 169 5.94 -4.23 18.94
N VAL A 170 5.75 -3.77 17.70
CA VAL A 170 6.81 -3.66 16.69
C VAL A 170 7.14 -2.18 16.50
N ASP A 171 8.22 -1.70 17.10
CA ASP A 171 8.62 -0.30 16.98
C ASP A 171 9.42 -0.03 15.70
N LYS A 172 8.79 0.65 14.74
CA LYS A 172 9.40 1.08 13.48
C LYS A 172 9.69 2.59 13.43
N ARG A 173 9.49 3.33 14.54
CA ARG A 173 9.74 4.79 14.60
C ARG A 173 11.18 5.17 14.28
N PHE A 174 12.12 4.26 14.58
CA PHE A 174 13.56 4.44 14.41
C PHE A 174 14.18 3.48 13.40
N SER A 175 13.36 2.90 12.51
CA SER A 175 13.88 2.03 11.44
C SER A 175 15.00 2.79 10.73
N LYS A 176 16.24 2.27 10.84
CA LYS A 176 17.42 2.87 10.24
C LYS A 176 17.03 3.11 8.79
N ARG A 177 17.05 4.38 8.34
CA ARG A 177 16.97 4.64 6.90
C ARG A 177 18.04 3.74 6.33
N GLU A 178 17.67 2.73 5.55
CA GLU A 178 18.66 2.04 4.74
C GLU A 178 19.31 3.15 3.96
N SER A 179 20.52 3.52 4.37
CA SER A 179 21.34 4.48 3.66
C SER A 179 21.27 4.00 2.22
N PRO A 180 20.78 4.81 1.26
CA PRO A 180 20.57 4.34 -0.09
C PRO A 180 21.84 3.62 -0.49
N SER A 181 21.74 2.30 -0.64
CA SER A 181 22.90 1.47 -0.93
C SER A 181 23.52 2.12 -2.15
N ARG A 182 24.78 2.50 -1.99
CA ARG A 182 25.60 3.31 -2.88
C ARG A 182 25.75 2.62 -4.24
N SER A 183 24.67 2.56 -5.01
CA SER A 183 24.58 1.96 -6.34
C SER A 183 24.51 3.04 -7.43
N GLN A 184 24.63 4.32 -7.06
CA GLN A 184 24.74 5.44 -8.00
C GLN A 184 26.19 5.83 -8.34
N SER A 185 27.20 5.30 -7.65
CA SER A 185 28.60 5.61 -7.97
C SER A 185 29.15 4.90 -9.22
N GLN A 186 28.30 4.28 -10.03
CA GLN A 186 28.72 3.62 -11.28
C GLN A 186 28.10 4.22 -12.55
N ILE A 187 27.25 5.25 -12.44
CA ILE A 187 26.65 5.91 -13.61
C ILE A 187 27.40 7.22 -13.99
N GLU A 188 28.06 7.89 -13.05
CA GLU A 188 28.84 9.11 -13.36
C GLU A 188 30.27 8.85 -13.88
N ALA A 189 30.77 7.61 -13.83
CA ALA A 189 32.10 7.30 -14.38
C ALA A 189 32.09 7.01 -15.90
N SER A 190 30.93 7.06 -16.57
CA SER A 190 30.80 6.73 -18.00
C SER A 190 30.44 7.92 -18.91
N SER A 191 30.44 9.16 -18.40
CA SER A 191 30.16 10.36 -19.21
C SER A 191 31.36 11.29 -19.41
N ALA A 192 32.59 10.80 -19.21
CA ALA A 192 33.78 11.52 -19.67
C ALA A 192 33.88 11.35 -21.21
N SER A 193 33.27 12.29 -21.94
CA SER A 193 33.48 12.45 -23.38
C SER A 193 34.97 12.68 -23.69
N PRO A 194 35.53 12.06 -24.73
CA PRO A 194 36.86 12.40 -25.21
C PRO A 194 36.84 13.78 -25.88
N GLU A 195 37.69 14.68 -25.40
CA GLU A 195 38.07 15.93 -26.07
C GLU A 195 38.60 15.63 -27.48
N VAL A 196 38.01 16.27 -28.49
CA VAL A 196 38.51 16.25 -29.87
C VAL A 196 39.58 17.35 -29.99
N PRO A 197 40.83 17.04 -30.36
CA PRO A 197 41.84 18.07 -30.57
C PRO A 197 41.58 18.82 -31.88
N ALA A 198 41.62 20.15 -31.82
CA ALA A 198 41.54 21.02 -32.97
C ALA A 198 42.88 21.05 -33.72
N SER A 199 42.86 20.71 -35.01
CA SER A 199 44.01 20.83 -35.91
C SER A 199 44.08 22.24 -36.51
N SER A 200 45.29 22.81 -36.54
CA SER A 200 45.66 24.02 -37.30
C SER A 200 46.02 23.69 -38.75
#